data_AF-A0A3R7MJJ9-F1
#
_entry.id   AF-A0A3R7MJJ9-F1
#
_cell.length_a   1.000
_cell.length_b   1.000
_cell.length_c   1.000
_cell.angle_alpha   90.00
_cell.angle_beta   90.00
_cell.angle_gamma   90.00
#
_symmetry.space_group_name_H-M   'P 1'
#
loop_
_entity.id
_entity.type
_entity.pdbx_description
1 polymer ?
#
loop_
_entity_poly.entity_id
_entity_poly.type
_entity_poly.pdbx_seq_one_letter_code
_entity_poly.pdbx_strand_id
1 'polypeptide(L)'
;MEQEQDKYQRTLADRENVRLRLEKQIVDAKQYGIQGFCKDLLEVSDVFRKAIESVTEEQVQKGSPELKNLYDGLVMTETQLLSVFSRRHGLEQIKPVIGEKFDPSQQEAMFELPLPDKKPGTVATLLRLGWTLHSRCIRSAQVGVVKDN
;
A
#
# COMPACT_ATOMS: atom_id res chain seq x y z
N MET A 1 39.35 -20.33 35.74
CA MET A 1 38.54 -21.41 35.15
C MET A 1 37.07 -21.02 35.02
N GLU A 2 36.34 -20.70 36.11
CA GLU A 2 34.92 -20.25 36.03
C GLU A 2 34.71 -19.00 35.17
N GLN A 3 35.53 -17.95 35.35
CA GLN A 3 35.44 -16.73 34.54
C GLN A 3 35.75 -16.93 33.05
N GLU A 4 36.56 -17.92 32.70
CA GLU A 4 36.87 -18.23 31.30
C GLU A 4 35.76 -19.05 30.64
N GLN A 5 35.14 -19.96 31.39
CA GLN A 5 33.97 -20.71 30.95
C GLN A 5 32.77 -19.79 30.74
N ASP A 6 32.52 -18.85 31.67
CA ASP A 6 31.47 -17.84 31.54
C ASP A 6 31.69 -16.94 30.31
N LYS A 7 32.92 -16.42 30.13
CA LYS A 7 33.29 -15.65 28.92
C LYS A 7 33.10 -16.46 27.64
N TYR A 8 33.46 -17.73 27.65
CA TYR A 8 33.32 -18.61 26.49
C TYR A 8 31.84 -18.86 26.16
N GLN A 9 31.02 -19.21 27.16
CA GLN A 9 29.58 -19.40 26.97
C GLN A 9 28.89 -18.12 26.49
N ARG A 10 29.25 -16.97 27.05
CA ARG A 10 28.73 -15.68 26.61
C ARG A 10 29.13 -15.37 25.17
N THR A 11 30.38 -15.62 24.80
CA THR A 11 30.85 -15.43 23.42
C THR A 11 30.12 -16.34 22.44
N LEU A 12 29.84 -17.59 22.81
CA LEU A 12 29.04 -18.51 21.99
C LEU A 12 27.60 -18.01 21.84
N ALA A 13 26.98 -17.57 22.93
CA ALA A 13 25.64 -17.00 22.92
C ALA A 13 25.56 -15.73 22.05
N ASP A 14 26.54 -14.84 22.15
CA ASP A 14 26.61 -13.62 21.34
C ASP A 14 26.77 -13.95 19.86
N ARG A 15 27.58 -14.96 19.51
CA ARG A 15 27.73 -15.42 18.12
C ARG A 15 26.42 -15.98 17.57
N GLU A 16 25.70 -16.78 18.36
CA GLU A 16 24.41 -17.33 17.94
C GLU A 16 23.35 -16.22 17.78
N ASN A 17 23.32 -15.26 18.70
CA ASN A 17 22.43 -14.10 18.60
C ASN A 17 22.72 -13.25 17.34
N VAL A 18 23.99 -13.07 16.98
CA VAL A 18 24.39 -12.39 15.74
C VAL A 18 23.97 -13.21 14.52
N ARG A 19 24.18 -14.53 14.54
CA ARG A 19 23.78 -15.43 13.44
C ARG A 19 22.27 -15.33 13.17
N LEU A 20 21.44 -15.49 14.20
CA LEU A 20 19.98 -15.40 14.09
C LEU A 20 19.52 -14.03 13.59
N ARG A 21 20.18 -12.96 14.05
CA ARG A 21 19.87 -11.59 13.59
C ARG A 21 20.21 -11.40 12.11
N LEU A 22 21.36 -11.88 11.65
CA LEU A 22 21.78 -11.79 10.26
C LEU A 22 20.86 -12.61 9.35
N GLU A 23 20.47 -13.82 9.77
CA GLU A 23 19.51 -14.64 9.03
C GLU A 23 18.19 -13.88 8.82
N LYS A 24 17.65 -13.25 9.87
CA LYS A 24 16.46 -12.41 9.76
C LYS A 24 16.66 -11.22 8.81
N GLN A 25 17.78 -10.50 8.93
CA GLN A 25 18.10 -9.37 8.05
C GLN A 25 18.22 -9.79 6.58
N ILE A 26 18.78 -10.97 6.30
CA ILE A 26 18.88 -11.50 4.94
C ILE A 26 17.49 -11.81 4.37
N VAL A 27 16.61 -12.43 5.17
CA VAL A 27 15.23 -12.71 4.75
C VAL A 27 14.48 -11.40 4.49
N ASP A 28 14.57 -10.43 5.41
CA ASP A 28 13.93 -9.12 5.27
C ASP A 28 14.46 -8.36 4.05
N ALA A 29 15.78 -8.38 3.81
CA ALA A 29 16.39 -7.72 2.65
C ALA A 29 15.93 -8.34 1.33
N LYS A 30 15.75 -9.67 1.27
CA LYS A 30 15.21 -10.35 0.08
C LYS A 30 13.74 -10.02 -0.13
N GLN A 31 12.95 -10.01 0.93
CA GLN A 31 11.51 -9.79 0.84
C GLN A 31 11.14 -8.34 0.54
N TYR A 32 11.87 -7.38 1.12
CA TYR A 32 11.57 -5.95 1.01
C TYR A 32 12.55 -5.17 0.14
N GLY A 33 13.55 -5.81 -0.48
CA GLY A 33 14.52 -5.15 -1.36
C GLY A 33 13.88 -4.44 -2.56
N ILE A 34 12.73 -4.93 -3.04
CA ILE A 34 11.98 -4.32 -4.15
C ILE A 34 11.08 -3.16 -3.71
N GLN A 35 11.04 -2.82 -2.41
CA GLN A 35 10.10 -1.82 -1.87
C GLN A 35 10.19 -0.46 -2.59
N GLY A 36 11.40 0.03 -2.86
CA GLY A 36 11.59 1.30 -3.57
C GLY A 36 10.99 1.26 -4.98
N PHE A 37 11.35 0.23 -5.75
CA PHE A 37 10.81 0.00 -7.09
C PHE A 37 9.29 -0.13 -7.10
N CYS A 38 8.71 -0.84 -6.12
CA CYS A 38 7.26 -0.93 -5.99
C CYS A 38 6.64 0.45 -5.78
N LYS A 39 7.19 1.30 -4.89
CA LYS A 39 6.65 2.65 -4.65
C LYS A 39 6.60 3.49 -5.92
N ASP A 40 7.67 3.49 -6.71
CA ASP A 40 7.73 4.23 -7.97
C ASP A 40 6.67 3.73 -8.96
N LEU A 41 6.48 2.41 -9.04
CA LEU A 41 5.50 1.80 -9.92
C LEU A 41 4.04 2.05 -9.46
N LEU A 42 3.81 2.26 -8.17
CA LEU A 42 2.51 2.69 -7.66
C LEU A 42 2.14 4.10 -8.14
N GLU A 43 3.10 4.99 -8.37
CA GLU A 43 2.82 6.31 -8.96
C GLU A 43 2.31 6.18 -10.39
N VAL A 44 2.92 5.28 -11.17
CA VAL A 44 2.47 4.94 -12.52
C VAL A 44 1.04 4.38 -12.50
N SER A 45 0.75 3.47 -11.56
CA SER A 45 -0.60 2.93 -11.38
C SER A 45 -1.64 4.02 -11.07
N ASP A 46 -1.29 5.02 -10.27
CA ASP A 46 -2.20 6.13 -9.96
C ASP A 46 -2.46 7.01 -11.21
N VAL A 47 -1.45 7.20 -12.06
CA VAL A 47 -1.62 7.94 -13.33
C VAL A 47 -2.56 7.19 -14.28
N PHE A 48 -2.43 5.86 -14.39
CA PHE A 48 -3.36 5.04 -15.17
C PHE A 48 -4.79 5.20 -14.66
N ARG A 49 -5.00 5.14 -13.35
CA ARG A 49 -6.34 5.35 -12.78
C ARG A 49 -6.89 6.73 -13.10
N LYS A 50 -6.09 7.80 -12.94
CA LYS A 50 -6.51 9.15 -13.32
C LYS A 50 -6.90 9.25 -14.79
N ALA A 51 -6.16 8.58 -15.68
CA ALA A 51 -6.48 8.54 -17.10
C ALA A 51 -7.83 7.84 -17.36
N ILE A 52 -8.10 6.73 -16.66
CA ILE A 52 -9.38 6.02 -16.74
C ILE A 52 -10.52 6.90 -16.18
N GLU A 53 -10.32 7.54 -15.02
CA GLU A 53 -11.32 8.42 -14.39
C GLU A 53 -11.59 9.71 -15.17
N SER A 54 -10.63 10.17 -15.99
CA SER A 54 -10.80 11.38 -16.81
C SER A 54 -11.82 11.22 -17.94
N VAL A 55 -12.13 9.98 -18.34
CA VAL A 55 -13.11 9.68 -19.38
C VAL A 55 -14.38 9.19 -18.71
N THR A 56 -15.46 9.95 -18.87
CA THR A 56 -16.76 9.57 -18.30
C THR A 56 -17.40 8.43 -19.09
N GLU A 57 -18.18 7.58 -18.42
CA GLU A 57 -18.92 6.50 -19.08
C GLU A 57 -19.80 7.00 -20.24
N GLU A 58 -20.37 8.21 -20.10
CA GLU A 58 -21.14 8.83 -21.18
C GLU A 58 -20.29 9.15 -22.41
N GLN A 59 -19.05 9.60 -22.23
CA GLN A 59 -18.13 9.86 -23.34
C GLN A 59 -17.65 8.58 -24.00
N VAL A 60 -17.51 7.49 -23.24
CA VAL A 60 -17.21 6.17 -23.80
C VAL A 60 -18.37 5.63 -24.62
N GLN A 61 -19.61 5.80 -24.14
CA GLN A 61 -20.82 5.31 -24.81
C GLN A 61 -21.23 6.13 -26.03
N LYS A 62 -21.10 7.47 -25.96
CA LYS A 62 -21.43 8.40 -27.05
C LYS A 62 -20.25 8.65 -28.00
N GLY A 63 -19.04 8.20 -27.62
CA GLY A 63 -17.80 8.41 -28.35
C GLY A 63 -17.66 7.50 -29.57
N SER A 64 -16.52 7.64 -30.24
CA SER A 64 -16.19 6.78 -31.38
C SER A 64 -15.80 5.36 -30.92
N PRO A 65 -15.97 4.32 -31.77
CA PRO A 65 -15.55 2.96 -31.45
C PRO A 65 -14.07 2.86 -31.06
N GLU A 66 -13.21 3.70 -31.63
CA GLU A 66 -11.78 3.76 -31.32
C GLU A 66 -11.53 4.24 -29.88
N LEU A 67 -12.30 5.22 -29.41
CA LEU A 67 -12.19 5.72 -28.04
C LEU A 67 -12.61 4.65 -27.03
N LYS A 68 -13.67 3.90 -27.34
CA LYS A 68 -14.10 2.77 -26.50
C LYS A 68 -13.05 1.67 -26.45
N ASN A 69 -12.49 1.27 -27.60
CA ASN A 69 -11.44 0.26 -27.65
C ASN A 69 -10.18 0.70 -26.88
N LEU A 70 -9.81 1.97 -26.95
CA LEU A 70 -8.69 2.52 -26.19
C LEU A 70 -8.95 2.48 -24.68
N TYR A 71 -10.15 2.89 -24.25
CA TYR A 71 -10.57 2.85 -22.85
C TYR A 71 -10.53 1.42 -22.30
N ASP A 72 -11.12 0.46 -23.03
CA ASP A 72 -11.11 -0.95 -22.65
C ASP A 72 -9.67 -1.49 -22.55
N GLY A 73 -8.80 -1.12 -23.49
CA GLY A 73 -7.36 -1.46 -23.45
C GLY A 73 -6.64 -0.91 -22.21
N LEU A 74 -6.95 0.33 -21.79
CA LEU A 74 -6.40 0.91 -20.56
C LEU A 74 -6.88 0.13 -19.32
N VAL A 75 -8.17 -0.17 -19.23
CA VAL A 75 -8.77 -0.92 -18.11
C VAL A 75 -8.17 -2.34 -18.02
N MET A 76 -7.98 -3.01 -19.15
CA MET A 76 -7.30 -4.31 -19.20
C MET A 76 -5.86 -4.22 -18.71
N THR A 77 -5.14 -3.16 -19.09
CA THR A 77 -3.74 -2.93 -18.67
C THR A 77 -3.65 -2.66 -17.16
N GLU A 78 -4.53 -1.83 -16.59
CA GLU A 78 -4.60 -1.62 -15.14
C GLU A 78 -4.88 -2.94 -14.42
N THR A 79 -5.86 -3.71 -14.90
CA THR A 79 -6.22 -5.02 -14.30
C THR A 79 -5.03 -5.98 -14.31
N GLN A 80 -4.29 -6.05 -15.41
CA GLN A 80 -3.09 -6.88 -15.52
C GLN A 80 -1.98 -6.40 -14.58
N LEU A 81 -1.77 -5.09 -14.47
CA LEU A 81 -0.82 -4.49 -13.54
C LEU A 81 -1.14 -4.87 -12.08
N LEU A 82 -2.40 -4.71 -11.68
CA LEU A 82 -2.89 -5.09 -10.34
C LEU A 82 -2.74 -6.59 -10.08
N SER A 83 -2.97 -7.42 -11.08
CA SER A 83 -2.74 -8.87 -10.98
C SER A 83 -1.25 -9.20 -10.80
N VAL A 84 -0.34 -8.47 -11.45
CA VAL A 84 1.11 -8.68 -11.28
C VAL A 84 1.55 -8.26 -9.89
N PHE A 85 1.09 -7.10 -9.41
CA PHE A 85 1.37 -6.59 -8.07
C PHE A 85 0.99 -7.60 -6.99
N SER A 86 -0.26 -8.05 -7.01
CA SER A 86 -0.77 -8.99 -6.00
C SER A 86 -0.15 -10.38 -6.14
N ARG A 87 -0.25 -11.01 -7.31
CA ARG A 87 0.10 -12.44 -7.47
C ARG A 87 1.60 -12.71 -7.49
N ARG A 88 2.42 -11.79 -7.99
CA ARG A 88 3.87 -12.03 -8.17
C ARG A 88 4.73 -11.35 -7.12
N HIS A 89 4.29 -10.19 -6.62
CA HIS A 89 5.12 -9.35 -5.74
C HIS A 89 4.51 -9.15 -4.35
N GLY A 90 3.32 -9.67 -4.07
CA GLY A 90 2.69 -9.58 -2.74
C GLY A 90 2.28 -8.16 -2.36
N LEU A 91 1.98 -7.31 -3.36
CA LEU A 91 1.43 -5.98 -3.13
C LEU A 91 -0.09 -6.06 -2.95
N GLU A 92 -0.60 -5.57 -1.83
CA GLU A 92 -2.04 -5.56 -1.53
C GLU A 92 -2.55 -4.12 -1.38
N GLN A 93 -3.76 -3.89 -1.87
CA GLN A 93 -4.40 -2.58 -1.80
C GLN A 93 -5.04 -2.36 -0.44
N ILE A 94 -4.78 -1.21 0.14
CA ILE A 94 -5.50 -0.67 1.29
C ILE A 94 -6.55 0.28 0.73
N LYS A 95 -7.81 -0.17 0.73
CA LYS A 95 -8.97 0.62 0.30
C LYS A 95 -9.94 0.80 1.48
N PRO A 96 -9.72 1.81 2.35
CA PRO A 96 -10.62 2.12 3.45
C PRO A 96 -12.05 2.32 2.95
N VAL A 97 -13.02 1.74 3.63
CA VAL A 97 -14.43 1.91 3.28
C VAL A 97 -14.90 3.25 3.83
N ILE A 98 -15.67 4.00 3.03
CA ILE A 98 -16.28 5.25 3.49
C ILE A 98 -17.22 4.93 4.67
N GLY A 99 -17.01 5.62 5.79
CA GLY A 99 -17.74 5.41 7.05
C GLY A 99 -17.06 4.42 8.02
N GLU A 100 -15.95 3.79 7.63
CA GLU A 100 -15.13 2.97 8.53
C GLU A 100 -14.34 3.85 9.51
N LYS A 101 -13.98 3.30 10.66
CA LYS A 101 -13.12 3.98 11.64
C LYS A 101 -11.75 4.26 11.04
N PHE A 102 -11.25 5.48 11.23
CA PHE A 102 -9.91 5.85 10.80
C PHE A 102 -8.84 5.02 11.53
N ASP A 103 -7.88 4.47 10.79
CA ASP A 103 -6.73 3.72 11.32
C ASP A 103 -5.41 4.45 10.99
N PRO A 104 -4.79 5.14 11.97
CA PRO A 104 -3.54 5.87 11.76
C PRO A 104 -2.35 5.02 11.31
N SER A 105 -2.40 3.69 11.49
CA SER A 105 -1.30 2.81 11.11
C SER A 105 -1.22 2.56 9.60
N GLN A 106 -2.37 2.63 8.91
CA GLN A 106 -2.51 2.35 7.48
C GLN A 106 -3.08 3.54 6.69
N GLN A 107 -3.58 4.57 7.37
CA GLN A 107 -4.30 5.69 6.78
C GLN A 107 -3.67 7.02 7.22
N GLU A 108 -3.61 7.96 6.29
CA GLU A 108 -3.14 9.32 6.50
C GLU A 108 -4.32 10.28 6.29
N ALA A 109 -4.73 10.98 7.35
CA ALA A 109 -5.79 11.97 7.29
C ALA A 109 -5.24 13.26 6.67
N MET A 110 -5.66 13.57 5.44
CA MET A 110 -5.20 14.76 4.72
C MET A 110 -5.99 16.02 5.10
N PHE A 111 -7.28 15.86 5.40
CA PHE A 111 -8.16 16.96 5.82
C PHE A 111 -9.39 16.42 6.55
N GLU A 112 -10.08 17.30 7.27
CA GLU A 112 -11.32 17.01 7.96
C GLU A 112 -12.51 17.66 7.25
N LEU A 113 -13.64 16.95 7.12
CA LEU A 113 -14.88 17.52 6.60
C LEU A 113 -15.93 17.64 7.70
N PRO A 114 -16.61 18.80 7.81
CA PRO A 114 -17.78 18.93 8.67
C PRO A 114 -18.98 18.26 8.00
N LEU A 115 -19.17 16.97 8.29
CA LEU A 115 -20.33 16.19 7.85
C LEU A 115 -21.22 15.86 9.04
N PRO A 116 -22.25 16.68 9.34
CA PRO A 116 -23.09 16.51 10.52
C PRO A 116 -23.87 15.19 10.53
N ASP A 117 -24.10 14.59 9.37
CA ASP A 117 -24.85 13.33 9.22
C ASP A 117 -23.96 12.07 9.35
N LYS A 118 -22.64 12.22 9.50
CA LYS A 118 -21.69 11.09 9.58
C LYS A 118 -21.02 11.00 10.94
N LYS A 119 -20.61 9.79 11.32
CA LYS A 119 -19.92 9.53 12.58
C LYS A 119 -18.56 10.23 12.61
N PRO A 120 -18.26 11.03 13.64
CA PRO A 120 -16.94 11.63 13.81
C PRO A 120 -15.83 10.58 13.89
N GLY A 121 -14.62 10.92 13.42
CA GLY A 121 -13.46 10.01 13.40
C GLY A 121 -13.56 8.86 12.40
N THR A 122 -14.46 8.94 11.42
CA THR A 122 -14.59 7.95 10.32
C THR A 122 -14.07 8.49 8.99
N VAL A 123 -13.74 7.59 8.07
CA VAL A 123 -13.29 7.91 6.72
C VAL A 123 -14.44 8.53 5.93
N ALA A 124 -14.32 9.81 5.57
CA ALA A 124 -15.30 10.54 4.78
C ALA A 124 -15.11 10.33 3.27
N THR A 125 -13.86 10.35 2.80
CA THR A 125 -13.50 10.14 1.39
C THR A 125 -12.13 9.51 1.24
N LEU A 126 -11.91 8.80 0.14
CA LEU A 126 -10.62 8.22 -0.24
C LEU A 126 -10.01 9.06 -1.37
N LEU A 127 -8.82 9.60 -1.14
CA LEU A 127 -8.10 10.44 -2.12
C LEU A 127 -7.08 9.62 -2.90
N ARG A 128 -6.35 8.75 -2.20
CA ARG A 128 -5.31 7.91 -2.77
C ARG A 128 -5.31 6.56 -2.09
N LEU A 129 -5.23 5.49 -2.88
CA LEU A 129 -5.10 4.14 -2.33
C LEU A 129 -3.81 3.96 -1.54
N GLY A 130 -3.92 3.27 -0.42
CA GLY A 130 -2.76 2.74 0.30
C GLY A 130 -2.35 1.38 -0.25
N TRP A 131 -1.14 0.95 0.11
CA TRP A 131 -0.55 -0.30 -0.33
C TRP A 131 0.36 -0.89 0.73
N THR A 132 0.24 -2.20 0.92
CA THR A 132 1.19 -3.01 1.68
C THR A 132 2.03 -3.86 0.72
N LEU A 133 3.28 -4.09 1.09
CA LEU A 133 4.13 -5.13 0.50
C LEU A 133 4.23 -6.23 1.54
N HIS A 134 3.63 -7.39 1.25
CA HIS A 134 3.40 -8.45 2.21
C HIS A 134 2.69 -7.91 3.47
N SER A 135 3.37 -7.85 4.61
CA SER A 135 2.82 -7.35 5.88
C SER A 135 3.21 -5.90 6.20
N ARG A 136 4.05 -5.26 5.37
CA ARG A 136 4.58 -3.92 5.65
C ARG A 136 3.86 -2.87 4.82
N CYS A 137 3.31 -1.85 5.48
CA CYS A 137 2.80 -0.67 4.79
C CYS A 137 3.94 0.05 4.06
N ILE A 138 3.81 0.20 2.74
CA ILE A 138 4.77 0.93 1.91
C ILE A 138 4.24 2.30 1.49
N ARG A 139 2.91 2.46 1.47
CA ARG A 139 2.21 3.72 1.20
C ARG A 139 0.88 3.71 1.96
N SER A 140 0.67 4.68 2.84
CA SER A 140 -0.61 4.80 3.55
C SER A 140 -1.73 5.27 2.61
N ALA A 141 -2.97 4.87 2.89
CA ALA A 141 -4.14 5.38 2.19
C ALA A 141 -4.40 6.82 2.61
N GLN A 142 -4.50 7.74 1.66
CA GLN A 142 -4.80 9.13 1.96
C GLN A 142 -6.30 9.33 1.96
N VAL A 143 -6.83 9.78 3.09
CA VAL A 143 -8.27 9.89 3.34
C VAL A 143 -8.62 11.27 3.90
N GLY A 144 -9.84 11.72 3.61
CA GLY A 144 -10.49 12.77 4.38
C GLY A 144 -11.26 12.15 5.53
N VAL A 145 -11.19 12.71 6.74
CA VAL A 145 -11.91 12.20 7.91
C VAL A 145 -13.06 13.13 8.30
N VAL A 146 -14.08 12.59 8.98
CA VAL A 146 -15.17 13.41 9.52
C VAL A 146 -14.67 14.13 10.77
N LYS A 147 -14.83 15.45 10.80
CA LYS A 147 -14.43 16.30 11.93
C LYS A 147 -15.17 15.91 13.21
N ASP A 148 -14.43 15.83 14.32
CA ASP A 148 -15.02 15.77 15.68
C ASP A 148 -15.60 17.15 16.03
N ASN A 149 -16.90 17.16 16.33
CA ASN A 149 -17.67 18.38 16.62
C ASN A 149 -17.33 18.95 18.00
#